data_AF-A0A100VP19-F1
#
_entry.id   AF-A0A100VP19-F1
#
_cell.length_a   1.000
_cell.length_b   1.000
_cell.length_c   1.000
_cell.angle_alpha   90.00
_cell.angle_beta   90.00
_cell.angle_gamma   90.00
#
_symmetry.space_group_name_H-M   'P 1'
#
loop_
_entity.id
_entity.type
_entity.pdbx_description
1 polymer ?
#
loop_
_entity_poly.entity_id
_entity_poly.type
_entity_poly.pdbx_seq_one_letter_code
_entity_poly.pdbx_strand_id
1 'polypeptide(L)'
;MGIIWERTVGDISEDIINKVEKKYGIQFPDDYRECVKNYNGGHPVPNIFSYDDGGEGVFDHLLSFTSEPNIVVVYEFISDFMPKGIFPFGTDPFGNQLCFDYRKSENSPLVVFLNNEEFGEDSITEVCNSFSELLETLHEASDEFY
;
A
#
# COMPACT_ATOMS: atom_id res chain seq x y z
N MET A 1 -6.86 15.96 -11.33
CA MET A 1 -7.01 14.88 -12.33
C MET A 1 -7.41 13.63 -11.58
N GLY A 2 -8.17 12.70 -12.17
CA GLY A 2 -8.40 11.39 -11.52
C GLY A 2 -7.18 10.48 -11.70
N ILE A 3 -6.99 9.53 -10.80
CA ILE A 3 -5.94 8.50 -10.92
C ILE A 3 -6.31 7.53 -12.05
N ILE A 4 -5.34 7.23 -12.89
CA ILE A 4 -5.42 6.15 -13.87
C ILE A 4 -4.69 4.94 -13.30
N TRP A 5 -5.34 3.78 -13.29
CA TRP A 5 -4.71 2.52 -12.88
C TRP A 5 -4.30 1.74 -14.12
N GLU A 6 -3.00 1.59 -14.33
CA GLU A 6 -2.43 0.82 -15.43
C GLU A 6 -2.13 -0.62 -15.00
N ARG A 7 -2.00 -1.53 -15.97
CA ARG A 7 -1.54 -2.92 -15.76
C ARG A 7 -2.31 -3.72 -14.69
N THR A 8 -3.60 -3.44 -14.50
CA THR A 8 -4.44 -4.19 -13.57
C THR A 8 -4.57 -5.66 -13.98
N VAL A 9 -4.78 -6.54 -13.00
CA VAL A 9 -4.82 -7.99 -13.16
C VAL A 9 -6.25 -8.54 -13.01
N GLY A 10 -7.19 -7.82 -13.62
CA GLY A 10 -8.62 -8.12 -13.61
C GLY A 10 -9.31 -7.88 -12.27
N ASP A 11 -10.63 -7.88 -12.30
CA ASP A 11 -11.44 -7.58 -11.14
C ASP A 11 -11.42 -8.73 -10.13
N ILE A 12 -11.49 -8.41 -8.84
CA ILE A 12 -11.56 -9.40 -7.76
C ILE A 12 -12.86 -9.27 -6.98
N SER A 13 -13.39 -10.41 -6.51
CA SER A 13 -14.60 -10.47 -5.71
C SER A 13 -14.35 -10.15 -4.24
N GLU A 14 -15.38 -9.69 -3.53
CA GLU A 14 -15.41 -9.53 -2.07
C GLU A 14 -14.88 -10.74 -1.31
N ASP A 15 -15.24 -11.95 -1.77
CA ASP A 15 -14.86 -13.20 -1.13
C ASP A 15 -13.33 -13.45 -1.12
N ILE A 16 -12.59 -12.89 -2.07
CA ILE A 16 -11.13 -13.01 -2.11
C ILE A 16 -10.52 -12.11 -1.03
N ILE A 17 -11.01 -10.87 -0.93
CA ILE A 17 -10.54 -9.91 0.08
C ILE A 17 -10.86 -10.45 1.49
N ASN A 18 -12.10 -10.92 1.71
CA ASN A 18 -12.55 -11.49 2.98
C ASN A 18 -11.71 -12.71 3.43
N LYS A 19 -11.19 -13.50 2.49
CA LYS A 19 -10.31 -14.63 2.82
C LYS A 19 -8.97 -14.16 3.40
N VAL A 20 -8.40 -13.10 2.86
CA VAL A 20 -7.14 -12.51 3.34
C VAL A 20 -7.36 -11.89 4.72
N GLU A 21 -8.40 -11.08 4.88
CA GLU A 21 -8.78 -10.49 6.18
C GLU A 21 -8.96 -11.56 7.26
N LYS A 22 -9.73 -12.60 6.97
CA LYS A 22 -9.95 -13.71 7.90
C LYS A 22 -8.66 -14.47 8.21
N LYS A 23 -7.76 -14.64 7.23
CA LYS A 23 -6.49 -15.35 7.43
C LYS A 23 -5.59 -14.61 8.42
N TYR A 24 -5.56 -13.28 8.36
CA TYR A 24 -4.64 -12.46 9.15
C TYR A 24 -5.30 -11.73 10.32
N GLY A 25 -6.62 -11.83 10.47
CA GLY A 25 -7.36 -11.16 11.54
C GLY A 25 -7.34 -9.64 11.41
N ILE A 26 -7.34 -9.12 10.18
CA ILE A 26 -7.36 -7.68 9.87
C ILE A 26 -8.66 -7.31 9.17
N GLN A 27 -8.95 -6.01 9.10
CA GLN A 27 -10.02 -5.46 8.28
C GLN A 27 -9.44 -4.34 7.41
N PHE A 28 -9.44 -4.55 6.10
CA PHE A 28 -8.99 -3.53 5.17
C PHE A 28 -9.95 -2.35 5.16
N PRO A 29 -9.43 -1.11 5.01
CA PRO A 29 -10.26 0.08 4.81
C PRO A 29 -11.22 -0.05 3.62
N ASP A 30 -12.45 0.45 3.74
CA ASP A 30 -13.47 0.32 2.70
C ASP A 30 -13.04 0.98 1.37
N ASP A 31 -12.36 2.10 1.43
CA ASP A 31 -11.80 2.80 0.26
C ASP A 31 -10.75 1.96 -0.48
N TYR A 32 -9.87 1.29 0.26
CA TYR A 32 -8.93 0.33 -0.30
C TYR A 32 -9.65 -0.87 -0.93
N ARG A 33 -10.66 -1.43 -0.25
CA ARG A 33 -11.45 -2.57 -0.77
C ARG A 33 -12.11 -2.22 -2.09
N GLU A 34 -12.73 -1.04 -2.19
CA GLU A 34 -13.35 -0.54 -3.42
C GLU A 34 -12.32 -0.38 -4.54
N CYS A 35 -11.12 0.11 -4.21
CA CYS A 35 -10.03 0.25 -5.17
C CYS A 35 -9.56 -1.11 -5.72
N VAL A 36 -9.16 -2.05 -4.86
CA VAL A 36 -8.57 -3.32 -5.31
C VAL A 36 -9.55 -4.21 -6.05
N LYS A 37 -10.86 -4.08 -5.82
CA LYS A 37 -11.89 -4.78 -6.63
C LYS A 37 -11.77 -4.48 -8.12
N ASN A 38 -11.48 -3.23 -8.47
CA ASN A 38 -11.45 -2.74 -9.84
C ASN A 38 -10.02 -2.65 -10.40
N TYR A 39 -9.03 -2.54 -9.52
CA TYR A 39 -7.65 -2.20 -9.90
C TYR A 39 -6.62 -3.14 -9.25
N ASN A 40 -6.99 -4.38 -8.97
CA ASN A 40 -6.09 -5.40 -8.41
C ASN A 40 -4.75 -5.46 -9.17
N GLY A 41 -3.62 -5.36 -8.45
CA GLY A 41 -2.28 -5.35 -9.07
C GLY A 41 -1.93 -4.09 -9.87
N GLY A 42 -2.79 -3.07 -9.85
CA GLY A 42 -2.65 -1.89 -10.70
C GLY A 42 -1.52 -0.95 -10.27
N HIS A 43 -0.96 -0.26 -11.26
CA HIS A 43 0.01 0.82 -11.11
C HIS A 43 -0.71 2.18 -11.21
N PRO A 44 -0.68 3.03 -10.16
CA PRO A 44 -1.34 4.33 -10.24
C PRO A 44 -0.54 5.28 -11.14
N VAL A 45 -1.24 6.16 -11.83
CA VAL A 45 -0.67 7.31 -12.55
C VAL A 45 -1.55 8.52 -12.24
N PRO A 46 -1.02 9.59 -11.61
CA PRO A 46 0.37 9.74 -11.12
C PRO A 46 0.74 8.76 -10.00
N ASN A 47 2.04 8.63 -9.71
CA ASN A 47 2.56 7.64 -8.74
C ASN A 47 3.50 8.21 -7.65
N ILE A 48 3.77 9.51 -7.60
CA ILE A 48 4.58 10.11 -6.54
C ILE A 48 3.68 10.55 -5.40
N PHE A 49 3.94 10.11 -4.17
CA PHE A 49 3.29 10.61 -2.96
C PHE A 49 4.25 11.46 -2.15
N SER A 50 3.71 12.39 -1.35
CA SER A 50 4.50 13.22 -0.44
C SER A 50 4.43 12.72 0.99
N TYR A 51 5.53 12.87 1.72
CA TYR A 51 5.57 12.78 3.18
C TYR A 51 5.27 14.14 3.81
N ASP A 52 4.87 14.15 5.08
CA ASP A 52 4.59 15.39 5.83
C ASP A 52 5.81 16.32 5.98
N ASP A 53 7.02 15.76 5.93
CA ASP A 53 8.29 16.51 6.03
C ASP A 53 8.76 17.09 4.68
N GLY A 54 7.99 16.89 3.61
CA GLY A 54 8.30 17.34 2.26
C GLY A 54 9.16 16.37 1.45
N GLY A 55 9.46 15.17 1.98
CA GLY A 55 10.00 14.08 1.19
C GLY A 55 9.01 13.56 0.16
N GLU A 56 9.51 12.80 -0.81
CA GLU A 56 8.68 12.11 -1.82
C GLU A 56 8.98 10.62 -1.85
N GLY A 57 7.96 9.82 -2.15
CA GLY A 57 8.05 8.39 -2.37
C GLY A 57 7.29 7.96 -3.63
N VAL A 58 7.57 6.75 -4.10
CA VAL A 58 6.93 6.20 -5.31
C VAL A 58 5.99 5.07 -4.92
N PHE A 59 4.72 5.19 -5.28
CA PHE A 59 3.75 4.11 -5.22
C PHE A 59 3.74 3.37 -6.56
N ASP A 60 4.60 2.36 -6.72
CA ASP A 60 4.74 1.67 -8.02
C ASP A 60 3.48 0.87 -8.37
N HIS A 61 3.00 0.01 -7.47
CA HIS A 61 1.77 -0.77 -7.70
C HIS A 61 1.14 -1.30 -6.42
N LEU A 62 -0.17 -1.57 -6.52
CA LEU A 62 -0.92 -2.37 -5.54
C LEU A 62 -0.42 -3.82 -5.57
N LEU A 63 -0.23 -4.42 -4.39
CA LEU A 63 -0.03 -5.87 -4.30
C LEU A 63 -1.29 -6.60 -4.77
N SER A 64 -1.10 -7.67 -5.54
CA SER A 64 -2.21 -8.40 -6.14
C SER A 64 -2.77 -9.46 -5.19
N PHE A 65 -4.07 -9.68 -5.24
CA PHE A 65 -4.74 -10.76 -4.53
C PHE A 65 -4.72 -12.09 -5.31
N THR A 66 -4.42 -12.06 -6.61
CA THR A 66 -4.59 -13.22 -7.51
C THR A 66 -3.37 -13.53 -8.38
N SER A 67 -2.41 -12.62 -8.48
CA SER A 67 -1.19 -12.74 -9.29
C SER A 67 0.03 -12.31 -8.50
N GLU A 68 1.21 -12.41 -9.12
CA GLU A 68 2.43 -11.85 -8.57
C GLU A 68 2.59 -10.36 -8.91
N PRO A 69 3.17 -9.54 -8.01
CA PRO A 69 3.53 -9.92 -6.64
C PRO A 69 2.28 -10.03 -5.76
N ASN A 70 2.14 -11.17 -5.09
CA ASN A 70 0.93 -11.50 -4.33
C ASN A 70 0.98 -10.95 -2.90
N ILE A 71 -0.09 -10.31 -2.45
CA ILE A 71 -0.19 -9.68 -1.12
C ILE A 71 0.11 -10.65 0.03
N VAL A 72 -0.33 -11.91 -0.09
CA VAL A 72 -0.11 -12.97 0.91
C VAL A 72 1.35 -13.39 0.93
N VAL A 73 1.95 -13.58 -0.25
CA VAL A 73 3.35 -14.01 -0.40
C VAL A 73 4.28 -12.93 0.11
N VAL A 74 4.03 -11.67 -0.24
CA VAL A 74 4.82 -10.52 0.22
C VAL A 74 4.72 -10.39 1.74
N TYR A 75 3.51 -10.45 2.31
CA TYR A 75 3.34 -10.40 3.76
C TYR A 75 4.13 -11.51 4.47
N GLU A 76 4.00 -12.77 4.02
CA GLU A 76 4.70 -13.92 4.60
C GLU A 76 6.23 -13.80 4.49
N PHE A 77 6.74 -13.08 3.48
CA PHE A 77 8.17 -12.85 3.31
C PHE A 77 8.73 -11.81 4.29
N ILE A 78 7.97 -10.73 4.55
CA ILE A 78 8.45 -9.59 5.35
C ILE A 78 8.01 -9.63 6.82
N SER A 79 6.97 -10.42 7.17
CA SER A 79 6.31 -10.36 8.48
C SER A 79 7.21 -10.63 9.69
N ASP A 80 8.27 -11.42 9.50
CA ASP A 80 9.21 -11.76 10.58
C ASP A 80 10.19 -10.61 10.90
N PHE A 81 10.30 -9.62 10.03
CA PHE A 81 11.29 -8.54 10.13
C PHE A 81 10.68 -7.16 10.46
N MET A 82 9.34 -7.07 10.47
CA MET A 82 8.61 -5.84 10.77
C MET A 82 7.83 -5.91 12.10
N PRO A 83 7.51 -4.76 12.71
CA PRO A 83 6.60 -4.72 13.86
C PRO A 83 5.26 -5.40 13.58
N LYS A 84 4.69 -6.02 14.61
CA LYS A 84 3.36 -6.64 14.52
C LYS A 84 2.29 -5.57 14.32
N GLY A 85 1.24 -5.92 13.57
CA GLY A 85 0.12 -5.01 13.27
C GLY A 85 0.36 -4.15 12.02
N ILE A 86 1.44 -4.38 11.29
CA ILE A 86 1.69 -3.79 9.98
C ILE A 86 1.29 -4.79 8.89
N PHE A 87 0.62 -4.31 7.84
CA PHE A 87 0.21 -5.16 6.71
C PHE A 87 0.41 -4.45 5.36
N PRO A 88 1.16 -5.04 4.41
CA PRO A 88 1.47 -4.40 3.15
C PRO A 88 0.28 -4.40 2.20
N PHE A 89 0.17 -3.36 1.39
CA PHE A 89 -0.84 -3.24 0.34
C PHE A 89 -0.29 -2.77 -1.00
N GLY A 90 0.91 -2.16 -1.00
CA GLY A 90 1.57 -1.65 -2.18
C GLY A 90 3.09 -1.74 -2.06
N THR A 91 3.76 -1.50 -3.17
CA THR A 91 5.23 -1.59 -3.26
C THR A 91 5.80 -0.38 -4.00
N ASP A 92 7.03 0.00 -3.66
CA ASP A 92 7.84 0.95 -4.41
C ASP A 92 8.75 0.22 -5.43
N PRO A 93 9.41 0.93 -6.36
CA PRO A 93 10.31 0.29 -7.34
C PRO A 93 11.54 -0.41 -6.74
N PHE A 94 11.85 -0.19 -5.46
CA PHE A 94 13.04 -0.69 -4.78
C PHE A 94 12.75 -1.88 -3.86
N GLY A 95 11.49 -2.33 -3.79
CA GLY A 95 11.07 -3.49 -3.01
C GLY A 95 10.72 -3.18 -1.56
N ASN A 96 10.51 -1.91 -1.21
CA ASN A 96 9.87 -1.47 0.03
C ASN A 96 8.35 -1.54 -0.09
N GLN A 97 7.64 -1.40 1.03
CA GLN A 97 6.17 -1.52 1.04
C GLN A 97 5.48 -0.27 1.58
N LEU A 98 4.35 0.03 0.95
CA LEU A 98 3.30 0.82 1.57
C LEU A 98 2.40 -0.14 2.36
N CYS A 99 2.16 0.21 3.61
CA CYS A 99 1.51 -0.65 4.58
C CYS A 99 0.39 0.08 5.33
N PHE A 100 -0.58 -0.69 5.79
CA PHE A 100 -1.52 -0.28 6.82
C PHE A 100 -0.92 -0.55 8.21
N ASP A 101 -0.97 0.46 9.08
CA ASP A 101 -0.59 0.33 10.49
C ASP A 101 -1.84 0.26 11.39
N TYR A 102 -2.12 -0.95 11.87
CA TYR A 102 -3.26 -1.25 12.74
C TYR A 102 -2.97 -1.09 14.24
N ARG A 103 -1.74 -0.70 14.64
CA ARG A 103 -1.33 -0.69 16.06
C ARG A 103 -2.10 0.34 16.89
N LYS A 104 -2.60 1.40 16.26
CA LYS A 104 -3.41 2.46 16.90
C LYS A 104 -4.92 2.28 16.68
N SER A 105 -5.33 1.67 15.57
CA SER A 105 -6.74 1.52 15.18
C SER A 105 -6.96 0.31 14.28
N GLU A 106 -7.91 -0.56 14.64
CA GLU A 106 -8.26 -1.74 13.85
C GLU A 106 -9.06 -1.42 12.58
N ASN A 107 -9.85 -0.33 12.59
CA ASN A 107 -10.79 0.01 11.50
C ASN A 107 -10.37 1.24 10.69
N SER A 108 -9.35 1.97 11.16
CA SER A 108 -8.85 3.18 10.49
C SER A 108 -7.32 3.20 10.62
N PRO A 109 -6.64 2.22 10.01
CA PRO A 109 -5.19 2.16 10.03
C PRO A 109 -4.57 3.35 9.31
N LEU A 110 -3.42 3.81 9.80
CA LEU A 110 -2.60 4.79 9.09
C LEU A 110 -1.95 4.14 7.88
N VAL A 111 -1.57 4.95 6.89
CA VAL A 111 -0.68 4.53 5.81
C VAL A 111 0.75 4.86 6.23
N VAL A 112 1.62 3.87 6.16
CA VAL A 112 3.05 3.98 6.49
C VAL A 112 3.89 3.41 5.36
N PHE A 113 5.12 3.90 5.24
CA PHE A 113 6.16 3.32 4.42
C PHE A 113 7.06 2.43 5.27
N LEU A 114 7.29 1.21 4.82
CA LEU A 114 8.17 0.23 5.45
C LEU A 114 9.46 0.12 4.64
N ASN A 115 10.57 0.61 5.21
CA ASN A 115 11.91 0.43 4.66
C ASN A 115 12.47 -0.95 5.04
N ASN A 116 12.63 -1.83 4.07
CA ASN A 116 13.08 -3.21 4.30
C ASN A 116 14.58 -3.34 4.61
N GLU A 117 15.34 -2.25 4.50
CA GLU A 117 16.76 -2.22 4.88
C GLU A 117 16.95 -1.92 6.38
N GLU A 118 15.90 -1.50 7.07
CA GLU A 118 15.89 -1.15 8.49
C GLU A 118 15.09 -2.17 9.32
N PHE A 119 15.19 -2.10 10.65
CA PHE A 119 14.53 -3.05 11.55
C PHE A 119 13.70 -2.35 12.64
N GLY A 120 12.63 -3.01 13.07
CA GLY A 120 11.85 -2.56 14.22
C GLY A 120 11.07 -1.29 13.94
N GLU A 121 11.08 -0.34 14.88
CA GLU A 121 10.33 0.92 14.73
C GLU A 121 11.00 1.89 13.74
N ASP A 122 12.32 1.81 13.58
CA ASP A 122 13.09 2.69 12.68
C ASP A 122 12.82 2.37 11.19
N SER A 123 12.20 1.23 10.88
CA SER A 123 11.79 0.88 9.52
C SER A 123 10.46 1.49 9.09
N ILE A 124 9.72 2.14 9.98
CA ILE A 124 8.37 2.65 9.70
C ILE A 124 8.39 4.17 9.63
N THR A 125 7.90 4.72 8.53
CA THR A 125 7.66 6.16 8.36
C THR A 125 6.18 6.40 8.12
N GLU A 126 5.53 7.25 8.93
CA GLU A 126 4.14 7.64 8.70
C GLU A 126 4.01 8.44 7.39
N VAL A 127 3.00 8.13 6.57
CA VAL A 127 2.76 8.79 5.27
C VAL A 127 1.51 9.66 5.33
N CYS A 128 0.36 9.07 5.69
CA CYS A 128 -0.90 9.79 5.81
C CYS A 128 -1.94 8.98 6.63
N ASN A 129 -3.13 9.53 6.82
CA ASN A 129 -4.13 8.95 7.73
C ASN A 129 -5.05 7.91 7.08
N SER A 130 -5.07 7.81 5.75
CA SER A 130 -5.97 6.89 5.04
C SER A 130 -5.49 6.57 3.63
N PHE A 131 -6.01 5.49 3.05
CA PHE A 131 -5.72 5.14 1.66
C PHE A 131 -6.23 6.22 0.69
N SER A 132 -7.43 6.77 0.91
CA SER A 132 -7.94 7.89 0.11
C SER A 132 -7.02 9.11 0.16
N GLU A 133 -6.51 9.47 1.33
CA GLU A 133 -5.56 10.58 1.47
C GLU A 133 -4.26 10.32 0.71
N LEU A 134 -3.72 9.10 0.75
CA LEU A 134 -2.58 8.71 -0.09
C LEU A 134 -2.88 8.95 -1.57
N LEU A 135 -4.05 8.54 -2.05
CA LEU A 135 -4.46 8.73 -3.44
C LEU A 135 -4.59 10.23 -3.80
N GLU A 136 -5.09 11.06 -2.89
CA GLU A 136 -5.23 12.50 -3.10
C GLU A 136 -3.90 13.26 -3.20
N THR A 137 -2.82 12.73 -2.60
CA THR A 137 -1.48 13.34 -2.67
C THR A 137 -0.67 12.91 -3.89
N LEU A 138 -1.18 11.96 -4.70
CA LEU A 138 -0.44 11.49 -5.88
C LEU A 138 -0.25 12.59 -6.92
N HIS A 139 0.99 12.77 -7.37
CA HIS A 139 1.39 13.76 -8.36
C HIS A 139 2.49 13.25 -9.30
N GLU A 140 2.66 13.92 -10.44
CA GLU A 140 3.74 13.62 -11.38
C GLU A 140 5.06 14.07 -10.76
N ALA A 141 6.16 13.38 -11.10
CA ALA A 141 7.49 13.86 -10.73
C ALA A 141 7.67 15.30 -11.23
N SER A 142 8.20 16.18 -10.38
CA SER A 142 8.46 17.56 -10.79
C SER A 142 9.50 17.57 -11.93
N ASP A 143 9.18 18.28 -13.02
CA ASP A 143 10.09 18.49 -14.16
C ASP A 143 11.32 19.37 -13.82
N GLU A 144 11.59 19.65 -12.53
CA GLU A 144 12.64 20.57 -12.07
C GLU A 144 14.03 19.92 -12.02
N PHE A 145 14.48 19.36 -13.14
CA PHE A 145 15.90 19.16 -13.41
C PHE A 145 16.23 19.54 -14.86
N TYR A 146 16.43 20.85 -15.08
CA TYR A 146 17.11 21.42 -16.25
C TYR A 146 18.29 22.28 -15.81
#